data_AF-A0A0F2S575-F1
#
_entry.id   AF-A0A0F2S575-F1
#
_cell.length_a   1.000
_cell.length_b   1.000
_cell.length_c   1.000
_cell.angle_alpha   90.00
_cell.angle_beta   90.00
_cell.angle_gamma   90.00
#
_symmetry.space_group_name_H-M   'P 1'
#
loop_
_entity.id
_entity.type
_entity.pdbx_description
1 polymer ?
#
loop_
_entity_poly.entity_id
_entity_poly.type
_entity_poly.pdbx_seq_one_letter_code
_entity_poly.pdbx_strand_id
1 'polypeptide(L)'
;MLEGGLTWDYAQMAMQNEMARMILHTIKGIPISDEKMALEVVRSVGIGGEFISCDHTYAHYKELSKSELLDRRNRENWEAAGSKDIVETSYAKSIDILENYENQNPLSEDIQRQLKDIVLEAEAETTEIKAKEKEARRRPRKSKF
;
A
#
# COMPACT_ATOMS: atom_id res chain seq x y z
N MET A 1 8.38 -6.30 -2.78
CA MET A 1 9.58 -7.16 -2.78
C MET A 1 9.82 -7.72 -4.15
N LEU A 2 11.06 -7.66 -4.62
CA LEU A 2 11.53 -8.31 -5.83
C LEU A 2 12.68 -9.27 -5.47
N GLU A 3 13.06 -10.14 -6.40
CA GLU A 3 14.22 -11.05 -6.27
C GLU A 3 14.23 -11.87 -4.97
N GLY A 4 13.09 -12.49 -4.62
CA GLY A 4 12.97 -13.29 -3.41
C GLY A 4 13.14 -12.52 -2.11
N GLY A 5 13.03 -11.18 -2.15
CA GLY A 5 13.13 -10.31 -0.98
C GLY A 5 14.43 -9.57 -0.82
N LEU A 6 15.37 -9.71 -1.76
CA LEU A 6 16.63 -8.96 -1.75
C LEU A 6 16.44 -7.49 -2.12
N THR A 7 15.41 -7.19 -2.91
CA THR A 7 15.16 -5.84 -3.42
C THR A 7 13.81 -5.33 -2.93
N TRP A 8 13.85 -4.16 -2.29
CA TRP A 8 12.66 -3.38 -1.95
C TRP A 8 12.44 -2.30 -2.99
N ASP A 9 11.27 -2.34 -3.63
CA ASP A 9 10.90 -1.40 -4.67
C ASP A 9 9.59 -0.70 -4.32
N TYR A 10 9.56 0.63 -4.47
CA TYR A 10 8.43 1.47 -4.10
C TYR A 10 7.26 1.30 -5.07
N ALA A 11 7.53 1.22 -6.37
CA ALA A 11 6.47 0.99 -7.35
C ALA A 11 5.80 -0.37 -7.11
N GLN A 12 6.59 -1.42 -6.89
CA GLN A 12 6.09 -2.74 -6.52
C GLN A 12 5.23 -2.69 -5.25
N MET A 13 5.64 -1.95 -4.23
CA MET A 13 4.87 -1.81 -2.99
C MET A 13 3.51 -1.12 -3.24
N ALA A 14 3.48 -0.04 -4.02
CA ALA A 14 2.25 0.65 -4.39
C ALA A 14 1.31 -0.26 -5.20
N MET A 15 1.84 -1.00 -6.18
CA MET A 15 1.08 -1.99 -6.95
C MET A 15 0.54 -3.13 -6.06
N GLN A 16 1.34 -3.61 -5.10
CA GLN A 16 0.92 -4.63 -4.16
C GLN A 16 -0.21 -4.14 -3.25
N ASN A 17 -0.19 -2.86 -2.85
CA ASN A 17 -1.28 -2.25 -2.10
C ASN A 17 -2.59 -2.18 -2.91
N GLU A 18 -2.51 -1.83 -4.19
CA GLU A 18 -3.65 -1.86 -5.12
C GLU A 18 -4.22 -3.29 -5.26
N MET A 19 -3.36 -4.29 -5.45
CA MET A 19 -3.75 -5.70 -5.51
C MET A 19 -4.39 -6.17 -4.20
N ALA A 20 -3.81 -5.81 -3.05
CA ALA A 20 -4.36 -6.14 -1.73
C ALA A 20 -5.76 -5.54 -1.56
N ARG A 21 -5.98 -4.28 -1.96
CA ARG A 21 -7.30 -3.64 -1.96
C ARG A 21 -8.32 -4.41 -2.80
N MET A 22 -7.93 -4.86 -3.99
CA MET A 22 -8.79 -5.68 -4.85
C MET A 22 -9.09 -7.05 -4.23
N ILE A 23 -8.10 -7.72 -3.64
CA ILE A 23 -8.28 -8.99 -2.94
C ILE A 23 -9.24 -8.80 -1.77
N LEU A 24 -9.04 -7.77 -0.95
CA LEU A 24 -9.91 -7.43 0.18
C LEU A 24 -11.35 -7.13 -0.26
N HIS A 25 -11.55 -6.54 -1.44
CA HIS A 25 -12.87 -6.38 -2.03
C HIS A 25 -13.49 -7.72 -2.42
N THR A 26 -12.74 -8.59 -3.12
CA THR A 26 -13.20 -9.91 -3.57
C THR A 26 -13.58 -10.83 -2.41
N ILE A 27 -12.80 -10.87 -1.34
CA ILE A 27 -13.06 -11.76 -0.20
C ILE A 27 -14.29 -11.36 0.63
N LYS A 28 -14.90 -10.18 0.38
CA LYS A 28 -16.21 -9.83 0.97
C LYS A 28 -17.32 -10.77 0.52
N GLY A 29 -17.09 -11.52 -0.57
CA GLY A 29 -18.07 -12.42 -1.15
C GLY A 29 -19.19 -11.68 -1.88
N ILE A 30 -20.22 -12.43 -2.25
CA ILE A 30 -21.39 -11.89 -2.94
C ILE A 30 -22.49 -11.65 -1.89
N PRO A 31 -22.91 -10.40 -1.65
CA PRO A 31 -23.95 -10.13 -0.68
C PRO A 31 -25.30 -10.63 -1.21
N ILE A 32 -25.99 -11.47 -0.43
CA ILE A 32 -27.30 -12.03 -0.79
C ILE A 32 -28.36 -11.33 0.06
N SER A 33 -29.22 -10.54 -0.59
CA SER A 33 -30.43 -9.94 -0.02
C SER A 33 -31.37 -9.54 -1.16
N ASP A 34 -32.64 -9.28 -0.86
CA ASP A 34 -33.63 -8.88 -1.89
C ASP A 34 -33.18 -7.63 -2.68
N GLU A 35 -32.61 -6.65 -1.98
CA GLU A 35 -32.05 -5.44 -2.59
C GLU A 35 -30.86 -5.77 -3.51
N LYS A 36 -29.92 -6.62 -3.07
CA LYS A 36 -28.72 -6.97 -3.84
C LYS A 36 -28.98 -7.91 -5.01
N MET A 37 -30.05 -8.70 -4.94
CA MET A 37 -30.51 -9.55 -6.04
C MET A 37 -31.17 -8.74 -7.17
N ALA A 38 -31.67 -7.54 -6.88
CA ALA A 38 -32.19 -6.57 -7.84
C ALA A 38 -33.26 -7.12 -8.82
N LEU A 39 -34.04 -8.13 -8.42
CA LEU A 39 -34.96 -8.84 -9.32
C LEU A 39 -36.06 -7.93 -9.89
N GLU A 40 -36.58 -7.00 -9.08
CA GLU A 40 -37.59 -6.04 -9.53
C GLU A 40 -37.03 -5.06 -10.57
N VAL A 41 -35.78 -4.64 -10.42
CA VAL A 41 -35.08 -3.77 -11.38
C VAL A 41 -34.89 -4.51 -12.71
N VAL A 42 -34.46 -5.77 -12.66
CA VAL A 42 -34.31 -6.60 -13.88
C VAL A 42 -35.65 -6.77 -14.60
N ARG A 43 -36.74 -6.99 -13.86
CA ARG A 43 -38.09 -7.09 -14.42
C ARG A 43 -38.58 -5.78 -15.03
N SER A 44 -38.32 -4.65 -14.38
CA SER A 44 -38.76 -3.33 -14.87
C SER A 44 -38.01 -2.87 -16.11
N VAL A 45 -36.69 -3.13 -16.18
CA VAL A 45 -35.86 -2.77 -17.34
C VAL A 45 -36.19 -3.63 -18.55
N GLY A 46 -36.41 -4.94 -18.35
CA GLY A 46 -36.78 -5.85 -19.42
C GLY A 46 -35.67 -6.11 -20.44
N ILE A 47 -36.02 -6.79 -21.54
CA ILE A 47 -35.08 -7.22 -22.58
C ILE A 47 -34.65 -6.02 -23.42
N GLY A 48 -33.34 -5.86 -23.62
CA GLY A 48 -32.77 -4.79 -24.45
C GLY A 48 -32.73 -3.42 -23.77
N GLY A 49 -33.13 -3.34 -22.50
CA GLY A 49 -32.97 -2.15 -21.66
C GLY A 49 -31.55 -1.99 -21.13
N GLU A 50 -31.35 -0.93 -20.35
CA GLU A 50 -30.06 -0.54 -19.80
C GLU A 50 -30.19 -0.25 -18.29
N PHE A 51 -29.11 -0.41 -17.53
CA PHE A 51 -29.13 -0.28 -16.06
C PHE A 51 -28.39 0.97 -15.55
N ILE A 52 -27.70 1.72 -16.40
CA ILE A 52 -26.84 2.85 -15.99
C ILE A 52 -27.65 4.00 -15.41
N SER A 53 -28.87 4.22 -15.91
CA SER A 53 -29.76 5.30 -15.47
C SER A 53 -30.71 4.89 -14.34
N CYS A 54 -30.65 3.65 -13.86
CA CYS A 54 -31.50 3.16 -12.79
C CYS A 54 -31.08 3.72 -11.42
N ASP A 55 -32.06 4.08 -10.59
CA ASP A 55 -31.84 4.53 -9.20
C ASP A 55 -31.05 3.50 -8.37
N HIS A 56 -31.30 2.21 -8.60
CA HIS A 56 -30.57 1.12 -7.96
C HIS A 56 -29.06 1.18 -8.26
N THR A 57 -28.70 1.40 -9.53
CA THR A 57 -27.29 1.59 -9.92
C THR A 57 -26.70 2.83 -9.27
N TYR A 58 -27.44 3.94 -9.24
CA TYR A 58 -26.99 5.17 -8.57
C TYR A 58 -26.77 4.98 -7.06
N ALA A 59 -27.61 4.17 -6.40
CA ALA A 59 -27.47 3.86 -4.98
C ALA A 59 -26.23 2.98 -4.69
N HIS A 60 -25.88 2.05 -5.59
CA HIS A 60 -24.89 1.00 -5.31
C HIS A 60 -23.56 1.09 -6.06
N TYR A 61 -23.41 1.94 -7.08
CA TYR A 61 -22.18 1.96 -7.91
C TYR A 61 -20.88 2.20 -7.12
N LYS A 62 -20.97 2.89 -5.97
CA LYS A 62 -19.82 3.18 -5.10
C LYS A 62 -19.28 1.95 -4.36
N GLU A 63 -20.03 0.86 -4.35
CA GLU A 63 -19.64 -0.41 -3.72
C GLU A 63 -18.62 -1.17 -4.57
N LEU A 64 -18.57 -0.91 -5.88
CA LEU A 64 -17.64 -1.53 -6.81
C LEU A 64 -16.18 -1.25 -6.44
N SER A 65 -15.28 -2.13 -6.89
CA SER A 65 -13.84 -1.94 -6.70
C SER A 65 -13.37 -0.60 -7.30
N LYS A 66 -12.72 0.21 -6.46
CA LYS A 66 -12.07 1.46 -6.87
C LYS A 66 -10.58 1.22 -6.98
N SER A 67 -10.07 1.45 -8.18
CA SER A 67 -8.64 1.38 -8.45
C SER A 67 -8.03 2.77 -8.43
N GLU A 68 -6.83 2.87 -7.86
CA GLU A 68 -6.05 4.12 -7.87
C GLU A 68 -4.92 4.07 -8.91
N LEU A 69 -4.43 2.87 -9.25
CA LEU A 69 -3.29 2.67 -10.16
C LEU A 69 -3.68 2.01 -11.49
N LEU A 70 -4.70 1.16 -11.52
CA LEU A 70 -5.11 0.47 -12.75
C LEU A 70 -5.90 1.43 -13.63
N ASP A 71 -5.37 1.68 -14.81
CA ASP A 71 -6.05 2.46 -15.82
C ASP A 71 -7.14 1.62 -16.50
N ARG A 72 -8.39 2.08 -16.41
CA ARG A 72 -9.56 1.46 -17.03
C ARG A 72 -10.10 2.26 -18.22
N ARG A 73 -9.37 3.26 -18.69
CA ARG A 73 -9.73 4.02 -19.89
C ARG A 73 -9.59 3.15 -21.12
N ASN A 74 -10.33 3.51 -22.17
CA ASN A 74 -10.07 2.93 -23.49
C ASN A 74 -8.69 3.37 -24.01
N ARG A 75 -8.19 2.71 -25.06
CA ARG A 75 -6.83 2.93 -25.56
C ARG A 75 -6.59 4.36 -26.01
N GLU A 76 -7.53 4.95 -26.75
CA GLU A 76 -7.41 6.33 -27.25
C GLU A 76 -7.29 7.35 -26.11
N ASN A 77 -8.08 7.20 -25.05
CA ASN A 77 -8.04 8.09 -23.89
C ASN A 77 -6.81 7.85 -23.00
N TRP A 78 -6.32 6.62 -22.92
CA TRP A 78 -5.04 6.33 -22.25
C TRP A 78 -3.87 6.94 -23.03
N GLU A 79 -3.88 6.85 -24.36
CA GLU A 79 -2.87 7.47 -25.23
C GLU A 79 -2.88 8.99 -25.11
N ALA A 80 -4.06 9.61 -25.18
CA ALA A 80 -4.23 11.05 -25.00
C ALA A 80 -3.78 11.55 -23.61
N ALA A 81 -3.80 10.69 -22.60
CA ALA A 81 -3.37 10.98 -21.24
C ALA A 81 -1.87 10.69 -20.98
N GLY A 82 -1.10 10.37 -22.03
CA GLY A 82 0.34 10.21 -21.96
C GLY A 82 0.82 8.76 -21.88
N SER A 83 -0.06 7.77 -22.09
CA SER A 83 0.30 6.36 -22.26
C SER A 83 1.17 5.77 -21.14
N LYS A 84 1.03 6.25 -19.90
CA LYS A 84 1.89 5.82 -18.79
C LYS A 84 1.62 4.36 -18.47
N ASP A 85 2.68 3.62 -18.22
CA ASP A 85 2.56 2.27 -17.69
C ASP A 85 2.26 2.28 -16.17
N ILE A 86 1.93 1.10 -15.64
CA ILE A 86 1.60 0.96 -14.23
C ILE A 86 2.80 1.20 -13.31
N VAL A 87 4.02 0.94 -13.76
CA VAL A 87 5.25 1.13 -12.97
C VAL A 87 5.54 2.62 -12.81
N GLU A 88 5.45 3.38 -13.90
CA GLU A 88 5.62 4.85 -13.91
C GLU A 88 4.62 5.54 -12.99
N THR A 89 3.34 5.18 -13.11
CA THR A 89 2.28 5.73 -12.25
C THR A 89 2.45 5.32 -10.79
N SER A 90 2.95 4.11 -10.52
CA SER A 90 3.24 3.63 -9.17
C SER A 90 4.42 4.35 -8.51
N TYR A 91 5.48 4.66 -9.26
CA TYR A 91 6.56 5.51 -8.76
C TYR A 91 6.07 6.93 -8.47
N ALA A 92 5.31 7.53 -9.40
CA ALA A 92 4.74 8.86 -9.18
C ALA A 92 3.87 8.90 -7.91
N LYS A 93 3.04 7.87 -7.69
CA LYS A 93 2.22 7.75 -6.48
C LYS A 93 3.07 7.59 -5.22
N SER A 94 4.13 6.80 -5.30
CA SER A 94 5.02 6.58 -4.16
C SER A 94 5.76 7.86 -3.76
N ILE A 95 6.24 8.63 -4.74
CA ILE A 95 6.89 9.93 -4.51
C ILE A 95 5.89 10.92 -3.90
N ASP A 96 4.68 11.02 -4.45
CA ASP A 96 3.60 11.86 -3.90
C ASP A 96 3.31 11.53 -2.43
N ILE A 97 3.24 10.26 -2.06
CA ILE A 97 3.06 9.85 -0.66
C ILE A 97 4.26 10.29 0.19
N LEU A 98 5.49 10.10 -0.28
CA LEU A 98 6.67 10.46 0.50
C LEU A 98 6.81 11.98 0.71
N GLU A 99 6.40 12.77 -0.27
CA GLU A 99 6.50 14.24 -0.22
C GLU A 99 5.35 14.88 0.55
N ASN A 100 4.13 14.33 0.44
CA ASN A 100 2.91 14.99 0.89
C ASN A 100 2.20 14.29 2.06
N TYR A 101 2.68 13.15 2.54
CA TYR A 101 2.03 12.45 3.66
C TYR A 101 2.18 13.19 4.98
N GLU A 102 1.04 13.59 5.55
CA GLU A 102 0.95 14.12 6.90
C GLU A 102 0.45 13.04 7.88
N ASN A 103 1.18 12.82 8.96
CA ASN A 103 0.78 11.86 9.99
C ASN A 103 -0.45 12.37 10.75
N GLN A 104 -1.61 11.79 10.48
CA GLN A 104 -2.89 12.20 11.07
C GLN A 104 -3.04 11.84 12.55
N ASN A 105 -2.24 10.89 13.05
CA ASN A 105 -2.31 10.44 14.43
C ASN A 105 -0.91 10.27 15.02
N PRO A 106 -0.19 11.38 15.28
CA PRO A 106 1.14 11.31 15.85
C PRO A 106 1.07 10.77 17.28
N LEU A 107 2.09 10.01 17.67
CA LEU A 107 2.29 9.62 19.06
C LEU A 107 2.43 10.88 19.94
N SER A 108 2.02 10.80 21.21
CA SER A 108 2.23 11.92 22.14
C SER A 108 3.71 12.30 22.22
N GLU A 109 4.00 13.58 22.44
CA GLU A 109 5.38 14.09 22.53
C GLU A 109 6.18 13.38 23.64
N ASP A 110 5.52 13.00 24.72
CA ASP A 110 6.13 12.26 25.83
C ASP A 110 6.63 10.88 25.38
N ILE A 111 5.79 10.12 24.68
CA ILE A 111 6.17 8.82 24.12
C ILE A 111 7.28 8.99 23.08
N GLN A 112 7.19 10.00 22.21
CA GLN A 112 8.24 10.26 21.22
C GLN A 112 9.58 10.56 21.87
N ARG A 113 9.59 11.29 23.00
CA ARG A 113 10.81 11.58 23.77
C ARG A 113 11.38 10.31 24.39
N GLN A 114 10.55 9.53 25.08
CA GLN A 114 10.98 8.27 25.70
C GLN A 114 11.58 7.30 24.67
N LEU A 115 10.97 7.19 23.47
CA LEU A 115 11.52 6.36 22.39
C LEU A 115 12.90 6.84 21.92
N LYS A 116 13.12 8.16 21.84
CA LYS A 116 14.44 8.72 21.48
C LYS A 116 15.48 8.43 22.56
N ASP A 117 15.11 8.56 23.83
CA ASP A 117 16.02 8.28 24.96
C ASP A 117 16.47 6.81 24.95
N ILE A 118 15.54 5.87 24.73
CA ILE A 118 15.85 4.43 24.60
C ILE A 118 16.84 4.16 23.45
N VAL A 119 16.63 4.80 22.30
CA VAL A 119 17.53 4.62 21.14
C VAL A 119 18.93 5.17 21.45
N LEU A 120 19.03 6.35 22.06
CA LEU A 120 20.31 6.96 22.42
C LEU A 120 21.10 6.11 23.42
N GLU A 121 20.41 5.57 24.44
CA GLU A 121 21.02 4.65 25.41
C GLU A 121 21.57 3.40 24.71
N ALA A 122 20.75 2.76 23.85
CA ALA A 122 21.17 1.58 23.10
C ALA A 122 22.34 1.84 22.15
N GLU A 123 22.39 3.01 21.51
CA GLU A 123 23.49 3.41 20.63
C GLU A 123 24.80 3.63 21.40
N ALA A 124 24.73 4.21 22.60
CA ALA A 124 25.88 4.39 23.48
C ALA A 124 26.44 3.03 23.96
N GLU A 125 25.57 2.15 24.45
CA GLU A 125 25.96 0.79 24.85
C GLU A 125 26.60 0.00 23.69
N THR A 126 25.98 0.05 22.51
CA THR A 126 26.51 -0.63 21.32
C THR A 126 27.88 -0.10 20.92
N THR A 127 28.11 1.21 21.08
CA THR A 127 29.41 1.84 20.80
C THR A 127 30.49 1.36 21.76
N GLU A 128 30.17 1.28 23.05
CA GLU A 128 31.08 0.74 24.06
C GLU A 128 31.42 -0.73 23.80
N ILE A 129 30.43 -1.55 23.44
CA ILE A 129 30.63 -2.97 23.09
C ILE A 129 31.57 -3.09 21.90
N LYS A 130 31.32 -2.35 20.82
CA LYS A 130 32.19 -2.33 19.62
C LYS A 130 33.61 -1.85 19.95
N ALA A 131 33.76 -0.88 20.86
CA ALA A 131 35.06 -0.40 21.31
C ALA A 131 35.83 -1.49 22.08
N LYS A 132 35.16 -2.17 23.03
CA LYS A 132 35.72 -3.29 23.80
C LYS A 132 36.11 -4.47 22.89
N GLU A 133 35.28 -4.83 21.92
CA GLU A 133 35.58 -5.87 20.92
C GLU A 133 36.79 -5.50 20.04
N LYS A 134 36.86 -4.24 19.60
CA LYS A 134 37.99 -3.75 18.79
C LYS A 134 39.31 -3.75 19.58
N GLU A 135 39.26 -3.39 20.87
CA GLU A 135 40.42 -3.47 21.76
C GLU A 135 40.85 -4.93 22.00
N ALA A 136 39.90 -5.83 22.24
CA ALA A 136 40.15 -7.26 22.40
C ALA A 136 40.77 -7.89 21.14
N ARG A 137 40.33 -7.48 19.95
CA ARG A 137 40.87 -7.94 18.65
C ARG A 137 42.27 -7.38 18.36
N ARG A 138 42.65 -6.25 18.96
CA ARG A 138 43.99 -5.64 18.84
C ARG A 138 45.03 -6.24 19.79
N ARG A 139 44.63 -6.94 20.86
CA ARG A 139 45.58 -7.61 21.76
C ARG A 139 46.23 -8.80 21.06
N PRO A 140 47.57 -8.94 21.06
CA PRO A 140 48.22 -10.06 20.40
C PRO A 140 47.82 -11.36 21.08
N ARG A 141 47.46 -12.38 20.29
CA ARG A 141 47.26 -13.75 20.80
C ARG A 141 48.56 -14.16 21.49
N LYS A 142 48.56 -14.29 22.81
CA LYS A 142 49.71 -14.84 23.55
C LYS A 142 50.05 -16.19 22.92
N SER A 143 51.23 -16.27 22.31
CA SER A 143 51.83 -17.51 21.81
C SER A 143 51.82 -18.53 22.94
N LYS A 144 50.96 -19.54 22.84
CA LYS A 144 51.09 -20.73 23.67
C LYS A 144 52.27 -21.50 23.08
N PHE A 145 53.37 -21.51 23.83
CA PHE A 145 54.46 -22.46 23.67
C PHE A 145 53.93 -23.90 23.62
#